data_AF-A0A963ESF8-F1
#
_entry.id   AF-A0A963ESF8-F1
#
_cell.length_a   1.000
_cell.length_b   1.000
_cell.length_c   1.000
_cell.angle_alpha   90.00
_cell.angle_beta   90.00
_cell.angle_gamma   90.00
#
_symmetry.space_group_name_H-M   'P 1'
#
loop_
_entity.id
_entity.type
_entity.pdbx_description
1 polymer ?
#
loop_
_entity_poly.entity_id
_entity_poly.type
_entity_poly.pdbx_seq_one_letter_code
_entity_poly.pdbx_strand_id
1 'polypeptide(L)' 'MSIARWQAGEGPRDKLLARGTQALSDAELLAVMLGTGYRDCSAVQLARELLVEFDGLAGLLRVDGPRLLAWP' A
#
# COMPACT_ATOMS: atom_id res chain seq x y z
N MET A 1 5.83 -10.14 13.95
CA MET A 1 6.48 -8.83 14.29
C MET A 1 6.63 -8.08 12.98
N SER A 2 6.12 -6.86 12.76
CA SER A 2 6.47 -5.62 13.45
C SER A 2 5.37 -4.60 13.21
N ILE A 3 4.92 -3.91 14.26
CA ILE A 3 4.30 -2.59 14.12
C ILE A 3 5.40 -1.74 13.49
N ALA A 4 5.30 -1.46 12.19
CA ALA A 4 6.24 -0.59 11.50
C ALA A 4 6.37 0.69 12.32
N ARG A 5 7.50 0.85 13.03
CA ARG A 5 7.77 2.02 13.85
C ARG A 5 8.30 3.08 12.91
N TRP A 6 7.38 3.76 12.26
CA TRP A 6 7.68 4.96 11.49
C TRP A 6 8.22 6.02 12.46
N GLN A 7 9.20 6.78 11.99
CA GLN A 7 9.53 8.04 12.66
C GLN A 7 8.31 8.97 12.60
N ALA A 8 8.20 9.89 13.56
CA ALA A 8 7.09 10.83 13.59
C ALA A 8 7.01 11.59 12.25
N GLY A 9 5.84 11.55 11.60
CA GLY A 9 5.60 12.21 10.31
C GLY A 9 6.03 11.42 9.06
N GLU A 10 6.69 10.28 9.21
CA GLU A 10 7.13 9.45 8.06
C GLU A 10 6.08 8.42 7.63
N GLY A 11 5.07 8.17 8.47
CA GLY A 11 3.97 7.28 8.15
C GLY A 11 3.20 7.73 6.90
N PRO A 12 2.68 6.82 6.06
CA PRO A 12 1.99 7.19 4.82
C PRO A 12 0.84 8.19 5.04
N ARG A 13 0.05 8.01 6.10
CA ARG A 13 -1.05 8.92 6.46
C ARG A 13 -0.56 10.26 6.97
N ASP A 14 0.49 10.28 7.79
CA ASP A 14 1.05 11.53 8.31
C ASP A 14 1.70 12.34 7.17
N LYS A 15 2.44 11.67 6.29
CA LYS A 15 3.02 12.25 5.07
C LYS A 15 1.95 12.82 4.16
N LEU A 16 0.82 12.10 3.99
CA LEU A 16 -0.32 12.57 3.22
C LEU A 16 -0.92 13.85 3.81
N LEU A 17 -1.13 13.90 5.13
CA LEU A 17 -1.67 15.06 5.82
C LEU A 17 -0.72 16.27 5.77
N ALA A 18 0.59 16.05 5.88
CA ALA A 18 1.57 17.11 5.94
C ALA A 18 2.01 17.64 4.57
N ARG A 19 2.09 16.77 3.56
CA ARG A 19 2.75 17.08 2.27
C ARG A 19 1.87 16.76 1.05
N GLY A 20 0.69 16.18 1.22
CA GLY A 20 -0.22 15.82 0.15
C GLY A 20 0.17 14.52 -0.58
N THR A 21 -0.65 14.12 -1.56
CA THR A 21 -0.50 12.85 -2.28
C THR A 21 0.80 12.74 -3.08
N GLN A 22 1.34 13.87 -3.57
CA GLN A 22 2.57 13.91 -4.36
C GLN A 22 3.82 13.48 -3.58
N ALA A 23 3.76 13.49 -2.25
CA ALA A 23 4.86 13.05 -1.40
C ALA A 23 4.89 11.52 -1.19
N LEU A 24 3.84 10.80 -1.61
CA LEU A 24 3.72 9.36 -1.44
C LEU A 24 4.20 8.64 -2.70
N SER A 25 4.89 7.51 -2.51
CA SER A 25 5.04 6.52 -3.56
C SER A 25 3.71 5.82 -3.86
N ASP A 26 3.58 5.20 -5.03
CA ASP A 26 2.40 4.42 -5.42
C ASP A 26 2.03 3.38 -4.36
N ALA A 27 3.02 2.72 -3.77
CA ALA A 27 2.81 1.76 -2.70
C ALA A 27 2.29 2.40 -1.42
N GLU A 28 2.79 3.57 -1.04
CA GLU A 28 2.30 4.30 0.14
C GLU A 28 0.86 4.80 -0.10
N LEU A 29 0.57 5.30 -1.30
CA LEU A 29 -0.76 5.75 -1.68
C LEU A 29 -1.77 4.58 -1.60
N LEU A 30 -1.42 3.45 -2.20
CA LEU A 30 -2.23 2.24 -2.14
C LEU A 30 -2.37 1.74 -0.69
N ALA A 31 -1.31 1.78 0.11
CA ALA A 31 -1.37 1.40 1.52
C ALA A 31 -2.30 2.29 2.35
N VAL A 32 -2.38 3.59 2.06
CA VAL A 32 -3.35 4.49 2.69
C VAL A 32 -4.78 4.05 2.36
N MET A 33 -5.04 3.68 1.10
CA MET A 33 -6.36 3.19 0.65
C MET A 33 -6.73 1.85 1.29
N LEU A 34 -5.78 0.90 1.36
CA LEU A 34 -5.98 -0.39 2.04
C LEU A 34 -6.23 -0.21 3.54
N GLY A 35 -5.61 0.80 4.14
CA GLY A 35 -5.84 1.24 5.51
C GLY A 35 -5.16 0.37 6.58
N THR A 36 -5.16 -0.95 6.41
CA THR A 36 -4.47 -1.92 7.27
C THR A 36 -3.92 -3.08 6.45
N GLY A 37 -2.82 -3.68 6.91
CA GLY A 37 -2.37 -4.97 6.40
C GLY A 37 -3.04 -6.13 7.13
N TYR A 38 -2.46 -7.32 7.03
CA TYR A 38 -2.92 -8.53 7.72
C TYR A 38 -1.85 -9.05 8.69
N ARG A 39 -2.09 -10.22 9.29
CA ARG A 39 -1.15 -10.83 10.25
C ARG A 39 0.24 -10.94 9.61
N ASP A 40 1.22 -10.33 10.27
CA ASP A 40 2.63 -10.29 9.86
C ASP A 40 2.93 -9.62 8.50
N CYS A 41 1.98 -8.90 7.91
CA CYS A 41 2.19 -8.08 6.70
C CYS A 41 1.62 -6.67 6.88
N SER A 42 2.44 -5.64 6.65
CA SER A 42 1.99 -4.25 6.73
C SER A 42 1.22 -3.83 5.48
N ALA A 43 0.35 -2.82 5.59
CA ALA A 43 -0.38 -2.28 4.42
C ALA A 43 0.57 -1.82 3.29
N VAL A 44 1.74 -1.28 3.65
CA VAL A 44 2.76 -0.84 2.68
C VAL A 44 3.43 -2.03 2.01
N GLN A 45 3.68 -3.11 2.75
CA GLN A 45 4.24 -4.33 2.18
C GLN A 45 3.24 -4.99 1.23
N LEU A 46 1.99 -5.17 1.66
CA LEU A 46 0.91 -5.67 0.81
C LEU A 46 0.77 -4.82 -0.47
N ALA A 47 0.74 -3.50 -0.33
CA ALA A 47 0.67 -2.61 -1.49
C ALA A 47 1.85 -2.79 -2.46
N ARG A 48 3.08 -2.95 -1.95
CA ARG A 48 4.26 -3.22 -2.80
C ARG A 48 4.13 -4.55 -3.53
N GLU A 49 3.72 -5.59 -2.83
CA GLU A 49 3.58 -6.93 -3.40
C GLU A 49 2.52 -6.97 -4.51
N LEU A 50 1.36 -6.32 -4.28
CA LEU A 50 0.33 -6.16 -5.32
C LEU A 50 0.83 -5.37 -6.54
N LEU A 51 1.57 -4.28 -6.32
CA LEU A 51 2.11 -3.49 -7.43
C LEU A 51 3.17 -4.26 -8.22
N VAL A 52 3.96 -5.13 -7.59
CA VAL A 52 4.92 -5.98 -8.29
C VAL A 52 4.20 -7.08 -9.08
N GLU A 53 3.21 -7.75 -8.46
CA GLU A 53 2.45 -8.82 -9.11
C GLU A 53 1.72 -8.33 -10.36
N PHE A 54 1.10 -7.15 -10.26
CA PHE A 54 0.20 -6.65 -11.29
C PHE A 54 0.80 -5.52 -12.13
N ASP A 55 2.13 -5.43 -12.23
CA ASP A 55 2.86 -4.48 -13.10
C ASP A 55 2.44 -3.01 -12.88
N GLY A 56 2.41 -2.61 -11.61
CA GLY A 56 2.07 -1.27 -11.14
C GLY A 56 0.57 -1.01 -11.01
N LEU A 57 0.22 0.26 -10.77
CA LEU A 57 -1.18 0.68 -10.57
C LEU A 57 -2.04 0.43 -11.80
N ALA A 58 -1.48 0.64 -13.00
CA ALA A 58 -2.22 0.49 -14.25
C ALA A 58 -2.64 -0.97 -14.49
N GLY A 59 -1.76 -1.94 -14.21
CA GLY A 59 -2.12 -3.34 -14.34
C GLY A 59 -3.03 -3.79 -13.19
N LEU A 60 -2.80 -3.34 -11.95
CA LEU A 60 -3.69 -3.62 -10.82
C LEU A 60 -5.14 -3.17 -11.07
N LEU A 61 -5.35 -1.97 -11.65
CA LEU A 61 -6.69 -1.46 -11.97
C LEU A 61 -7.40 -2.22 -13.10
N ARG A 62 -6.66 -3.03 -13.88
CA ARG A 62 -7.23 -3.85 -14.96
C ARG A 62 -7.60 -5.26 -14.50
N VAL A 63 -7.20 -5.65 -13.28
CA VAL A 63 -7.48 -6.95 -12.71
C VAL A 63 -8.92 -6.99 -12.21
N ASP A 64 -9.62 -8.06 -12.53
CA ASP A 64 -10.97 -8.32 -12.05
C ASP A 64 -10.95 -8.81 -10.59
N GLY A 65 -12.04 -8.54 -9.87
CA GLY A 65 -12.17 -8.89 -8.44
C GLY A 65 -11.80 -10.35 -8.11
N PRO A 66 -12.30 -11.36 -8.85
CA PRO A 66 -11.95 -12.75 -8.59
C PRO A 66 -10.45 -13.04 -8.69
N ARG A 67 -9.76 -12.48 -9.70
CA ARG A 67 -8.31 -12.66 -9.85
C ARG A 67 -7.53 -11.95 -8.74
N LEU A 68 -7.97 -10.76 -8.33
CA LEU A 68 -7.36 -10.05 -7.21
C LEU A 68 -7.51 -10.82 -5.89
N LEU A 69 -8.68 -11.41 -5.64
CA LEU A 69 -8.95 -12.19 -4.42
C LEU A 69 -8.31 -13.58 -4.41
N ALA A 70 -7.93 -14.10 -5.59
CA ALA A 70 -7.19 -15.34 -5.72
C ALA A 70 -5.67 -15.15 -5.48
N TRP A 71 -5.21 -13.90 -5.34
CA TRP A 71 -3.84 -13.59 -4.98
C TRP A 71 -3.58 -13.95 -3.49
N PRO A 72 -2.48 -14.67 -3.19
CA PRO A 72 -2.24 -15.30 -1.89
C PRO A 72 -1.97 -14.34 -0.72
#